data_AF-A0A956D798-F1
#
_entry.id   AF-A0A956D798-F1
#
_cell.length_a   1.000
_cell.length_b   1.000
_cell.length_c   1.000
_cell.angle_alpha   90.00
_cell.angle_beta   90.00
_cell.angle_gamma   90.00
#
_symmetry.space_group_name_H-M   'P 1'
#
loop_
_entity.id
_entity.type
_entity.pdbx_description
1 polymer ?
#
loop_
_entity_poly.entity_id
_entity_poly.type
_entity_poly.pdbx_seq_one_letter_code
_entity_poly.pdbx_strand_id
1 'polypeptide(L)'
;MDGTTFADNVVYDEDGQIASPIDEFNAPYGAALCGEDGNALFPRSQIAGTWNQDHAYASCSRVESAADILGELIVLPFEPMPSCATTRTVVSALRLGLGEEDFVFVALPGEVNTTIADLVRAGSPLPYGQTVVLGYAQGHVGYLLTVEDWLAKGYEPSINVWGPLEGERIAEQALEVARLAVTDEREDGEVGGSDRYVPRELDDS
;
A
#
# COMPACT_ATOMS: atom_id res chain seq x y z
N MET A 1 15.28 -4.88 -0.10
CA MET A 1 14.86 -6.29 -0.07
C MET A 1 15.62 -7.03 -1.16
N ASP A 2 16.35 -8.08 -0.79
CA ASP A 2 17.12 -8.92 -1.71
C ASP A 2 16.44 -10.29 -1.96
N GLY A 3 15.40 -10.62 -1.20
CA GLY A 3 14.69 -11.90 -1.24
C GLY A 3 15.48 -13.08 -0.68
N THR A 4 16.66 -12.84 -0.10
CA THR A 4 17.59 -13.87 0.41
C THR A 4 18.00 -13.66 1.86
N THR A 5 17.98 -12.43 2.36
CA THR A 5 18.13 -12.09 3.77
C THR A 5 17.06 -12.83 4.58
N PHE A 6 17.49 -13.44 5.66
CA PHE A 6 16.70 -14.29 6.53
C PHE A 6 16.16 -13.47 7.69
N ALA A 7 14.86 -13.57 7.97
CA ALA A 7 14.23 -12.82 9.04
C ALA A 7 14.81 -13.17 10.42
N ASP A 8 15.08 -12.16 11.24
CA ASP A 8 15.62 -12.32 12.60
C ASP A 8 14.53 -12.47 13.68
N ASN A 9 13.26 -12.23 13.32
CA ASN A 9 12.06 -12.26 14.15
C ASN A 9 11.97 -11.09 15.14
N VAL A 10 12.63 -9.99 14.85
CA VAL A 10 12.56 -8.73 15.59
C VAL A 10 11.63 -7.77 14.87
N VAL A 11 10.33 -7.85 15.17
CA VAL A 11 9.32 -6.93 14.61
C VAL A 11 9.36 -5.55 15.30
N TYR A 12 9.67 -5.53 16.59
CA TYR A 12 9.73 -4.31 17.40
C TYR A 12 11.10 -4.17 18.05
N ASP A 13 11.62 -2.94 18.12
CA ASP A 13 12.86 -2.61 18.83
C ASP A 13 12.65 -2.50 20.35
N GLU A 14 13.73 -2.18 21.08
CA GLU A 14 13.70 -2.06 22.55
C GLU A 14 12.79 -0.92 23.05
N ASP A 15 12.50 0.06 22.20
CA ASP A 15 11.62 1.21 22.50
C ASP A 15 10.15 0.94 22.09
N GLY A 16 9.86 -0.25 21.55
CA GLY A 16 8.53 -0.66 21.10
C GLY A 16 8.11 -0.05 19.77
N GLN A 17 9.04 0.51 19.00
CA GLN A 17 8.81 0.96 17.63
C GLN A 17 9.04 -0.19 16.66
N ILE A 18 8.52 -0.07 15.43
CA ILE A 18 8.77 -1.07 14.38
C ILE A 18 10.27 -1.09 14.07
N ALA A 19 10.87 -2.27 14.13
CA ALA A 19 12.28 -2.44 13.82
C ALA A 19 12.56 -2.09 12.36
N SER A 20 13.69 -1.42 12.11
CA SER A 20 14.11 -1.03 10.76
C SER A 20 15.58 -1.41 10.52
N PRO A 21 15.91 -2.03 9.38
CA PRO A 21 15.00 -2.44 8.31
C PRO A 21 14.12 -3.64 8.73
N ILE A 22 12.86 -3.69 8.24
CA ILE A 22 11.94 -4.82 8.44
C ILE A 22 12.40 -5.98 7.56
N ASP A 23 13.07 -6.97 8.13
CA ASP A 23 13.57 -8.13 7.39
C ASP A 23 12.51 -9.25 7.29
N GLU A 24 11.47 -9.22 8.12
CA GLU A 24 10.33 -10.13 8.07
C GLU A 24 9.49 -9.95 6.79
N PHE A 25 9.57 -8.78 6.16
CA PHE A 25 8.96 -8.51 4.86
C PHE A 25 10.04 -8.42 3.76
N ASN A 26 11.02 -9.32 3.74
CA ASN A 26 12.01 -9.36 2.66
C ASN A 26 11.44 -9.94 1.35
N ALA A 27 10.53 -9.21 0.71
CA ALA A 27 9.80 -9.62 -0.48
C ALA A 27 10.01 -8.60 -1.63
N PRO A 28 11.08 -8.74 -2.45
CA PRO A 28 11.45 -7.75 -3.46
C PRO A 28 10.41 -7.54 -4.56
N TYR A 29 9.54 -8.53 -4.79
CA TYR A 29 8.44 -8.48 -5.76
C TYR A 29 7.08 -8.26 -5.10
N GLY A 30 7.05 -8.06 -3.78
CA GLY A 30 5.85 -8.01 -2.95
C GLY A 30 5.49 -9.36 -2.32
N ALA A 31 4.62 -9.32 -1.32
CA ALA A 31 4.02 -10.50 -0.69
C ALA A 31 2.53 -10.25 -0.46
N ALA A 32 1.72 -11.31 -0.52
CA ALA A 32 0.29 -11.27 -0.30
C ALA A 32 -0.14 -12.50 0.52
N LEU A 33 -1.44 -12.68 0.72
CA LEU A 33 -2.02 -13.76 1.56
C LEU A 33 -1.49 -13.72 3.00
N CYS A 34 -1.09 -12.53 3.46
CA CYS A 34 -0.65 -12.24 4.82
C CYS A 34 -1.84 -12.17 5.79
N GLY A 35 -1.55 -12.19 7.09
CA GLY A 35 -2.55 -11.95 8.13
C GLY A 35 -3.39 -13.15 8.55
N GLU A 36 -3.16 -14.32 7.95
CA GLU A 36 -3.67 -15.58 8.49
C GLU A 36 -2.75 -16.10 9.60
N ASP A 37 -3.26 -17.03 10.41
CA ASP A 37 -2.44 -17.74 11.40
C ASP A 37 -1.56 -18.80 10.76
N GLY A 38 -0.33 -18.93 11.26
CA GLY A 38 0.62 -19.95 10.83
C GLY A 38 1.40 -19.57 9.57
N ASN A 39 1.75 -20.57 8.78
CA ASN A 39 2.66 -20.44 7.64
C ASN A 39 1.94 -19.98 6.37
N ALA A 40 2.72 -19.60 5.37
CA ALA A 40 2.24 -19.26 4.04
C ALA A 40 1.36 -20.37 3.44
N LEU A 41 0.29 -19.96 2.75
CA LEU A 41 -0.66 -20.87 2.11
C LEU A 41 0.05 -21.86 1.16
N PHE A 42 1.05 -21.37 0.43
CA PHE A 42 1.93 -22.21 -0.38
C PHE A 42 3.32 -22.27 0.26
N PRO A 43 3.76 -23.45 0.75
CA PRO A 43 5.07 -23.57 1.42
C PRO A 43 6.26 -23.12 0.56
N ARG A 44 6.14 -23.17 -0.77
CA ARG A 44 7.18 -22.69 -1.71
C ARG A 44 7.27 -21.17 -1.81
N SER A 45 6.24 -20.43 -1.42
CA SER A 45 6.22 -18.97 -1.42
C SER A 45 6.51 -18.36 -0.04
N GLN A 46 6.86 -19.17 0.96
CA GLN A 46 7.20 -18.70 2.30
C GLN A 46 8.36 -17.69 2.26
N ILE A 47 8.23 -16.57 2.98
CA ILE A 47 9.34 -15.64 3.18
C ILE A 47 10.43 -16.31 4.04
N ALA A 48 11.69 -16.12 3.68
CA ALA A 48 12.80 -16.77 4.36
C ALA A 48 12.88 -16.33 5.84
N GLY A 49 12.80 -17.28 6.75
CA GLY A 49 12.92 -17.06 8.20
C GLY A 49 11.61 -16.80 8.93
N THR A 50 10.47 -16.65 8.24
CA THR A 50 9.20 -16.30 8.90
C THR A 50 8.33 -17.51 9.28
N TRP A 51 8.78 -18.73 9.00
CA TRP A 51 8.00 -19.94 9.28
C TRP A 51 7.88 -20.23 10.79
N ASN A 52 6.74 -20.81 11.18
CA ASN A 52 6.42 -21.22 12.55
C ASN A 52 6.54 -20.09 13.58
N GLN A 53 6.27 -18.85 13.15
CA GLN A 53 6.24 -17.67 14.01
C GLN A 53 4.80 -17.21 14.27
N ASP A 54 4.61 -16.46 15.35
CA ASP A 54 3.32 -15.88 15.73
C ASP A 54 3.26 -14.38 15.43
N HIS A 55 3.33 -14.03 14.15
CA HIS A 55 3.20 -12.66 13.67
C HIS A 55 2.68 -12.61 12.22
N ALA A 56 2.15 -11.46 11.77
CA ALA A 56 1.49 -11.30 10.47
C ALA A 56 2.35 -11.72 9.25
N TYR A 57 3.68 -11.63 9.35
CA TYR A 57 4.60 -12.02 8.28
C TYR A 57 4.71 -13.54 8.04
N ALA A 58 4.27 -14.37 9.00
CA ALA A 58 4.43 -15.82 8.92
C ALA A 58 3.57 -16.44 7.81
N SER A 59 2.38 -15.88 7.59
CA SER A 59 1.44 -16.32 6.55
C SER A 59 1.70 -15.68 5.18
N CYS A 60 2.58 -14.68 5.10
CA CYS A 60 2.86 -13.99 3.86
C CYS A 60 3.47 -14.93 2.80
N SER A 61 2.89 -14.86 1.61
CA SER A 61 3.30 -15.57 0.41
C SER A 61 3.94 -14.59 -0.58
N ARG A 62 5.21 -14.82 -0.93
CA ARG A 62 5.91 -14.13 -2.03
C ARG A 62 5.08 -14.19 -3.32
N VAL A 63 4.68 -13.04 -3.85
CA VAL A 63 3.68 -12.99 -4.91
C VAL A 63 4.17 -13.58 -6.23
N GLU A 64 5.46 -13.48 -6.54
CA GLU A 64 6.07 -14.07 -7.73
C GLU A 64 6.03 -15.61 -7.70
N SER A 65 6.10 -16.21 -6.51
CA SER A 65 5.99 -17.67 -6.37
C SER A 65 4.53 -18.11 -6.24
N ALA A 66 3.69 -17.32 -5.57
CA ALA A 66 2.28 -17.62 -5.38
C ALA A 66 1.46 -17.46 -6.68
N ALA A 67 1.76 -16.43 -7.48
CA ALA A 67 1.06 -16.16 -8.74
C ALA A 67 1.27 -17.29 -9.77
N ASP A 68 2.48 -17.85 -9.85
CA ASP A 68 2.76 -19.01 -10.71
C ASP A 68 1.89 -20.22 -10.32
N ILE A 69 1.81 -20.52 -9.02
CA ILE A 69 1.01 -21.64 -8.48
C ILE A 69 -0.48 -21.39 -8.72
N LEU A 70 -0.97 -20.18 -8.44
CA LEU A 70 -2.36 -19.81 -8.64
C LEU A 70 -2.75 -19.83 -10.11
N GLY A 71 -1.88 -19.34 -11.00
CA GLY A 71 -2.11 -19.32 -12.44
C GLY A 71 -2.30 -20.72 -13.02
N GLU A 72 -1.52 -21.68 -12.55
CA GLU A 72 -1.71 -23.09 -12.88
C GLU A 72 -3.04 -23.65 -12.35
N LEU A 73 -3.40 -23.30 -11.11
CA LEU A 73 -4.61 -23.81 -10.45
C LEU A 73 -5.91 -23.29 -11.08
N ILE A 74 -5.96 -22.00 -11.44
CA ILE A 74 -7.17 -21.32 -11.95
C ILE A 74 -7.17 -21.17 -13.47
N VAL A 75 -6.11 -21.59 -14.16
CA VAL A 75 -5.97 -21.55 -15.62
C VAL A 75 -6.12 -20.12 -16.17
N LEU A 76 -5.55 -19.14 -15.46
CA LEU A 76 -5.48 -17.75 -15.89
C LEU A 76 -4.02 -17.27 -15.85
N PRO A 77 -3.49 -16.67 -16.92
CA PRO A 77 -2.14 -16.13 -16.91
C PRO A 77 -2.09 -14.89 -16.03
N PHE A 78 -1.21 -14.89 -15.03
CA PHE A 78 -0.82 -13.68 -14.31
C PHE A 78 0.29 -12.96 -15.07
N GLU A 79 0.32 -11.62 -14.98
CA GLU A 79 1.47 -10.85 -15.43
C GLU A 79 2.70 -11.16 -14.54
N PRO A 80 3.93 -11.04 -15.08
CA PRO A 80 5.13 -11.16 -14.27
C PRO A 80 5.10 -10.16 -13.10
N MET A 81 5.44 -10.64 -11.91
CA MET A 81 5.46 -9.81 -10.71
C MET A 81 6.78 -9.02 -10.56
N PRO A 82 6.78 -7.83 -9.90
CA PRO A 82 5.58 -7.10 -9.55
C PRO A 82 4.89 -6.60 -10.82
N SER A 83 3.56 -6.67 -10.87
CA SER A 83 2.82 -6.10 -11.99
C SER A 83 2.90 -4.57 -11.92
N CYS A 84 2.78 -3.91 -13.07
CA CYS A 84 2.77 -2.44 -13.10
C CYS A 84 1.69 -1.86 -12.18
N ALA A 85 0.54 -2.56 -12.08
CA ALA A 85 -0.59 -2.18 -11.26
C ALA A 85 -0.29 -2.18 -9.75
N THR A 86 0.67 -2.97 -9.27
CA THR A 86 1.07 -2.94 -7.86
C THR A 86 2.17 -1.92 -7.59
N THR A 87 3.03 -1.62 -8.56
CA THR A 87 4.17 -0.69 -8.36
C THR A 87 3.82 0.79 -8.34
N ARG A 88 2.62 1.15 -8.81
CA ARG A 88 2.21 2.55 -8.96
C ARG A 88 0.74 2.72 -8.65
N THR A 89 0.43 3.79 -7.93
CA THR A 89 -0.94 4.24 -7.72
C THR A 89 -1.06 5.75 -7.90
N VAL A 90 -2.29 6.26 -7.87
CA VAL A 90 -2.59 7.68 -8.01
C VAL A 90 -3.36 8.13 -6.78
N VAL A 91 -2.89 9.21 -6.16
CA VAL A 91 -3.64 9.95 -5.15
C VAL A 91 -4.05 11.29 -5.73
N SER A 92 -5.15 11.85 -5.25
CA SER A 92 -5.58 13.20 -5.64
C SER A 92 -6.27 13.93 -4.50
N ALA A 93 -6.35 15.25 -4.60
CA ALA A 93 -7.12 16.05 -3.67
C ALA A 93 -7.90 17.15 -4.40
N LEU A 94 -9.05 17.52 -3.86
CA LEU A 94 -9.91 18.58 -4.37
C LEU A 94 -10.32 19.52 -3.24
N ARG A 95 -9.98 20.80 -3.38
CA ARG A 95 -10.56 21.87 -2.57
C ARG A 95 -11.92 22.26 -3.12
N LEU A 96 -12.92 22.35 -2.25
CA LEU A 96 -14.25 22.87 -2.56
C LEU A 96 -14.61 23.98 -1.57
N GLY A 97 -14.69 25.21 -2.05
CA GLY A 97 -15.19 26.34 -1.26
C GLY A 97 -16.72 26.35 -1.20
N LEU A 98 -17.27 26.46 0.01
CA LEU A 98 -18.70 26.57 0.30
C LEU A 98 -18.95 27.79 1.19
N GLY A 99 -19.13 28.96 0.56
CA GLY A 99 -19.27 30.23 1.27
C GLY A 99 -17.91 30.70 1.81
N GLU A 100 -17.82 30.86 3.13
CA GLU A 100 -16.56 31.23 3.82
C GLU A 100 -15.75 30.01 4.29
N GLU A 101 -16.27 28.80 4.08
CA GLU A 101 -15.61 27.56 4.47
C GLU A 101 -14.98 26.86 3.26
N ASP A 102 -13.84 26.22 3.50
CA ASP A 102 -13.24 25.29 2.56
C ASP A 102 -13.41 23.86 3.06
N PHE A 103 -13.63 22.95 2.11
CA PHE A 103 -13.56 21.51 2.31
C PHE A 103 -12.46 20.94 1.44
N VAL A 104 -11.76 19.92 1.93
CA VAL A 104 -10.80 19.17 1.15
C VAL A 104 -11.25 17.71 1.05
N PHE A 105 -11.37 17.23 -0.17
CA PHE A 105 -11.60 15.83 -0.47
C PHE A 105 -10.24 15.20 -0.74
N VAL A 106 -9.85 14.23 0.08
CA VAL A 106 -8.60 13.48 -0.07
C VAL A 106 -8.96 12.11 -0.62
N ALA A 107 -8.52 11.85 -1.85
CA ALA A 107 -8.87 10.66 -2.61
C ALA A 107 -7.75 9.61 -2.51
N LEU A 108 -8.12 8.43 -2.02
CA LEU A 108 -7.24 7.32 -1.73
C LEU A 108 -7.57 6.09 -2.61
N PRO A 109 -6.57 5.41 -3.17
CA PRO A 109 -6.75 4.38 -4.18
C PRO A 109 -6.97 2.98 -3.59
N GLY A 110 -7.92 2.81 -2.68
CA GLY A 110 -8.19 1.51 -2.07
C GLY A 110 -9.33 1.53 -1.06
N GLU A 111 -9.46 0.44 -0.31
CA GLU A 111 -10.43 0.29 0.77
C GLU A 111 -9.89 0.96 2.03
N VAL A 112 -10.46 2.10 2.41
CA VAL A 112 -9.93 2.90 3.51
C VAL A 112 -10.45 2.38 4.85
N ASN A 113 -9.56 1.92 5.73
CA ASN A 113 -9.92 1.66 7.12
C ASN A 113 -10.14 2.98 7.89
N THR A 114 -10.97 2.93 8.92
CA THR A 114 -11.29 4.03 9.84
C THR A 114 -10.05 4.72 10.40
N THR A 115 -9.04 3.95 10.81
CA THR A 115 -7.75 4.44 11.33
C THR A 115 -6.98 5.27 10.30
N ILE A 116 -6.91 4.83 9.04
CA ILE A 116 -6.32 5.62 7.95
C ILE A 116 -7.14 6.88 7.66
N ALA A 117 -8.47 6.78 7.66
CA ALA A 117 -9.32 7.96 7.47
C ALA A 117 -9.07 9.00 8.58
N ASP A 118 -8.90 8.56 9.81
CA ASP A 118 -8.65 9.43 10.96
C ASP A 118 -7.23 10.01 10.92
N LEU A 119 -6.23 9.23 10.51
CA LEU A 119 -4.86 9.70 10.24
C LEU A 119 -4.87 10.83 9.20
N VAL A 120 -5.58 10.65 8.09
CA VAL A 120 -5.69 11.68 7.04
C VAL A 120 -6.41 12.92 7.55
N ARG A 121 -7.51 12.77 8.28
CA ARG A 121 -8.22 13.93 8.84
C ARG A 121 -7.38 14.68 9.88
N ALA A 122 -6.61 13.98 10.69
CA ALA A 122 -5.71 14.58 11.67
C ALA A 122 -4.52 15.30 11.02
N GLY A 123 -3.99 14.77 9.92
CA GLY A 123 -2.88 15.36 9.16
C GLY A 123 -3.26 16.44 8.14
N SER A 124 -4.57 16.66 7.95
CA SER A 124 -5.12 17.59 6.97
C SER A 124 -4.78 19.05 7.29
N PRO A 125 -4.58 19.91 6.26
CA PRO A 125 -4.44 21.35 6.46
C PRO A 125 -5.75 22.04 6.89
N LEU A 126 -6.90 21.36 6.77
CA LEU A 126 -8.20 21.85 7.19
C LEU A 126 -8.69 21.12 8.45
N PRO A 127 -9.59 21.73 9.23
CA PRO A 127 -10.25 21.09 10.35
C PRO A 127 -10.79 19.69 10.02
N TYR A 128 -10.80 18.82 11.03
CA TYR A 128 -11.24 17.42 10.91
C TYR A 128 -12.61 17.27 10.21
N GLY A 129 -13.59 18.12 10.56
CA GLY A 129 -14.93 18.10 9.96
C GLY A 129 -15.03 18.64 8.53
N GLN A 130 -13.96 19.27 8.04
CA GLN A 130 -13.85 19.83 6.67
C GLN A 130 -12.97 18.94 5.77
N THR A 131 -12.52 17.80 6.28
CA THR A 131 -11.73 16.82 5.52
C THR A 131 -12.56 15.57 5.23
N VAL A 132 -12.84 15.35 3.95
CA VAL A 132 -13.59 14.19 3.47
C VAL A 132 -12.62 13.20 2.83
N VAL A 133 -12.56 11.99 3.38
CA VAL A 133 -11.73 10.91 2.82
C VAL A 133 -12.56 10.08 1.87
N LEU A 134 -12.10 9.92 0.64
CA LEU A 134 -12.75 9.14 -0.42
C LEU A 134 -11.89 7.92 -0.76
N GLY A 135 -12.34 6.73 -0.39
CA GLY A 135 -11.75 5.47 -0.85
C GLY A 135 -12.14 5.14 -2.29
N TYR A 136 -11.56 4.07 -2.83
CA TYR A 136 -11.81 3.57 -4.19
C TYR A 136 -11.66 4.63 -5.29
N ALA A 137 -10.74 5.57 -5.08
CA ALA A 137 -10.57 6.70 -5.97
C ALA A 137 -9.30 6.56 -6.80
N GLN A 138 -9.42 6.66 -8.13
CA GLN A 138 -8.32 6.58 -9.12
C GLN A 138 -7.53 5.26 -9.18
N GLY A 139 -7.76 4.30 -8.27
CA GLY A 139 -7.09 3.02 -8.26
C GLY A 139 -7.66 2.05 -7.21
N HIS A 140 -7.04 0.87 -7.12
CA HIS A 140 -7.39 -0.18 -6.18
C HIS A 140 -6.14 -0.95 -5.74
N VAL A 141 -5.56 -0.59 -4.60
CA VAL A 141 -4.36 -1.21 -4.01
C VAL A 141 -4.68 -2.22 -2.91
N GLY A 142 -5.95 -2.63 -2.79
CA GLY A 142 -6.43 -3.42 -1.66
C GLY A 142 -6.84 -2.53 -0.50
N TYR A 143 -6.64 -2.99 0.73
CA TYR A 143 -6.92 -2.21 1.93
C TYR A 143 -5.85 -1.15 2.19
N LEU A 144 -6.23 -0.05 2.81
CA LEU A 144 -5.30 0.92 3.35
C LEU A 144 -5.37 0.80 4.88
N LEU A 145 -4.26 0.35 5.45
CA LEU A 145 -4.11 0.03 6.87
C LEU A 145 -3.00 0.89 7.46
N THR A 146 -3.14 1.23 8.75
CA THR A 146 -1.99 1.65 9.55
C THR A 146 -1.07 0.45 9.76
N VAL A 147 0.16 0.70 10.19
CA VAL A 147 1.08 -0.40 10.48
C VAL A 147 0.52 -1.31 11.56
N GLU A 148 -0.08 -0.74 12.61
CA GLU A 148 -0.65 -1.51 13.72
C GLU A 148 -1.80 -2.40 13.25
N ASP A 149 -2.67 -1.90 12.37
CA ASP A 149 -3.78 -2.70 11.82
C ASP A 149 -3.27 -3.81 10.91
N TRP A 150 -2.19 -3.57 10.15
CA TRP A 150 -1.57 -4.61 9.33
C TRP A 150 -0.95 -5.72 10.19
N LEU A 151 -0.23 -5.33 11.26
CA LEU A 151 0.41 -6.26 12.19
C LEU A 151 -0.60 -7.01 13.07
N ALA A 152 -1.80 -6.45 13.27
CA ALA A 152 -2.89 -7.08 14.01
C ALA A 152 -3.46 -8.33 13.32
N LYS A 153 -3.00 -8.67 12.11
CA LYS A 153 -3.48 -9.79 11.28
C LYS A 153 -4.94 -9.59 10.83
N GLY A 154 -5.50 -10.57 10.17
CA GLY A 154 -6.88 -10.53 9.64
C GLY A 154 -6.92 -10.65 8.12
N TYR A 155 -8.11 -10.41 7.57
CA TYR A 155 -8.34 -10.52 6.13
C TYR A 155 -7.74 -9.34 5.37
N GLU A 156 -7.82 -8.14 5.94
CA GLU A 156 -7.42 -6.89 5.32
C GLU A 156 -5.96 -6.89 4.80
N PRO A 157 -4.94 -7.29 5.60
CA PRO A 157 -3.56 -7.36 5.11
C PRO A 157 -3.33 -8.44 4.04
N SER A 158 -4.26 -9.36 3.81
CA SER A 158 -4.09 -10.48 2.87
C SER A 158 -3.98 -10.04 1.41
N ILE A 159 -4.44 -8.84 1.07
CA ILE A 159 -4.39 -8.30 -0.28
C ILE A 159 -3.51 -7.05 -0.40
N ASN A 160 -2.73 -6.72 0.63
CA ASN A 160 -1.69 -5.69 0.59
C ASN A 160 -0.39 -6.27 0.06
N VAL A 161 0.16 -5.69 -1.00
CA VAL A 161 1.32 -6.26 -1.71
C VAL A 161 2.65 -5.77 -1.15
N TRP A 162 2.67 -4.56 -0.59
CA TRP A 162 3.92 -3.89 -0.17
C TRP A 162 4.11 -3.80 1.34
N GLY A 163 3.31 -4.57 2.08
CA GLY A 163 3.48 -4.75 3.53
C GLY A 163 2.97 -3.58 4.36
N PRO A 164 3.36 -3.51 5.64
CA PRO A 164 2.70 -2.66 6.64
C PRO A 164 2.79 -1.15 6.37
N LEU A 165 3.84 -0.70 5.69
CA LEU A 165 4.05 0.74 5.42
C LEU A 165 3.25 1.25 4.21
N GLU A 166 2.62 0.37 3.44
CA GLU A 166 1.95 0.74 2.18
C GLU A 166 0.83 1.78 2.40
N GLY A 167 -0.07 1.52 3.34
CA GLY A 167 -1.25 2.36 3.59
C GLY A 167 -0.88 3.76 4.06
N GLU A 168 -0.02 3.85 5.08
CA GLU A 168 0.45 5.13 5.62
C GLU A 168 1.27 5.91 4.60
N ARG A 169 2.15 5.25 3.83
CA ARG A 169 2.93 5.92 2.79
C ARG A 169 2.03 6.56 1.73
N ILE A 170 0.96 5.88 1.33
CA ILE A 170 -0.03 6.44 0.40
C ILE A 170 -0.79 7.61 1.04
N ALA A 171 -1.18 7.49 2.31
CA ALA A 171 -1.87 8.56 3.04
C ALA A 171 -0.99 9.81 3.20
N GLU A 172 0.30 9.66 3.50
CA GLU A 172 1.28 10.76 3.56
C GLU A 172 1.35 11.53 2.24
N GLN A 173 1.47 10.80 1.12
CA GLN A 173 1.52 11.40 -0.21
C GLN A 173 0.20 12.08 -0.57
N ALA A 174 -0.94 11.51 -0.21
CA ALA A 174 -2.24 12.14 -0.39
C ALA A 174 -2.36 13.45 0.40
N LEU A 175 -1.81 13.51 1.62
CA LEU A 175 -1.76 14.71 2.44
C LEU A 175 -0.85 15.79 1.86
N GLU A 176 0.25 15.43 1.22
CA GLU A 176 1.08 16.40 0.47
C GLU A 176 0.27 17.06 -0.64
N VAL A 177 -0.46 16.27 -1.44
CA VAL A 177 -1.34 16.80 -2.50
C VAL A 177 -2.49 17.62 -1.91
N ALA A 178 -3.05 17.22 -0.78
CA ALA A 178 -4.09 17.99 -0.09
C ALA A 178 -3.61 19.37 0.35
N ARG A 179 -2.37 19.48 0.86
CA ARG A 179 -1.77 20.78 1.23
C ARG A 179 -1.61 21.70 0.02
N LEU A 180 -1.21 21.17 -1.12
CA LEU A 180 -1.11 21.94 -2.36
C LEU A 180 -2.50 22.39 -2.83
N ALA A 181 -3.49 21.49 -2.80
CA ALA A 181 -4.84 21.76 -3.28
C ALA A 181 -5.56 22.88 -2.51
N VAL A 182 -5.22 23.10 -1.23
CA VAL A 182 -5.83 24.16 -0.42
C VAL A 182 -5.14 25.53 -0.56
N THR A 183 -4.03 25.60 -1.28
CA THR A 183 -3.40 26.89 -1.59
C THR A 183 -4.21 27.67 -2.63
N ASP A 184 -4.01 28.99 -2.68
CA ASP A 184 -4.56 29.82 -3.75
C ASP A 184 -3.66 29.83 -5.00
N GLU A 185 -2.48 29.21 -4.92
CA GLU A 185 -1.53 29.09 -6.03
C GLU A 185 -1.91 27.89 -6.90
N ARG A 186 -2.23 28.16 -8.16
CA ARG A 186 -2.45 27.09 -9.14
C ARG A 186 -1.11 26.62 -9.67
N GLU A 187 -0.72 25.40 -9.34
CA GLU A 187 0.44 24.74 -9.96
C GLU A 187 0.22 24.55 -11.47
N ASP A 188 1.30 24.70 -12.24
CA ASP A 188 1.32 24.32 -13.64
C ASP A 188 1.38 22.80 -13.75
N GLY A 189 0.25 22.18 -14.09
CA GLY A 189 0.12 20.74 -14.22
C GLY A 189 0.97 20.13 -15.34
N GLU A 190 1.47 20.92 -16.29
CA GLU A 190 2.43 20.44 -17.31
C GLU A 190 3.85 20.31 -16.74
N VAL A 191 4.22 21.14 -15.75
CA VAL A 191 5.54 21.12 -15.11
C VAL A 191 5.59 20.11 -13.96
N GLY A 192 4.50 19.99 -13.20
CA GLY A 192 4.39 19.04 -12.07
C GLY A 192 3.95 17.63 -12.45
N GLY A 193 3.55 17.41 -13.70
CA GLY A 193 3.18 16.09 -14.19
C GLY A 193 4.41 15.17 -14.28
N SER A 194 4.35 13.98 -13.66
CA SER A 194 5.27 12.91 -14.06
C SER A 194 5.00 12.62 -15.53
N ASP A 195 6.02 12.55 -16.41
CA ASP A 195 5.85 12.12 -17.80
C ASP A 195 5.06 10.79 -17.84
N ARG A 196 3.77 10.89 -18.17
CA ARG A 196 2.84 9.77 -18.18
C ARG A 196 2.98 9.10 -19.53
N TYR A 197 3.35 7.81 -19.48
CA TYR A 197 3.40 6.87 -20.59
C TYR A 197 4.68 6.98 -21.45
N VAL A 198 5.66 6.10 -21.18
CA VAL A 198 6.56 5.64 -22.25
C VAL A 198 5.70 4.69 -23.08
N PRO A 199 5.33 5.02 -24.34
CA PRO A 199 4.66 4.07 -25.19
C PRO A 199 5.53 2.83 -25.28
N ARG A 200 4.94 1.65 -25.04
CA ARG A 200 5.59 0.41 -25.41
C ARG A 200 5.86 0.52 -26.91
N GLU A 201 7.12 0.36 -27.35
CA GLU A 201 7.39 0.17 -28.77
C GLU A 201 6.50 -0.98 -29.22
N LEU A 202 5.53 -0.70 -30.08
CA LEU A 202 4.78 -1.71 -30.76
C LEU A 202 5.79 -2.37 -31.71
N ASP A 203 6.19 -3.59 -31.38
CA ASP A 203 6.98 -4.41 -32.29
C ASP A 203 6.08 -4.69 -33.51
N ASP A 204 6.43 -4.09 -34.65
CA ASP A 204 5.78 -4.37 -35.93
C ASP A 204 6.18 -5.79 -36.36
N SER A 205 5.50 -6.81 -35.81
CA SER A 205 5.62 -8.21 -36.22
C SER A 205 4.27 -8.80 -36.63
#